data_AF-A0A9D7XSP4-F1
#
_entry.id   AF-A0A9D7XSP4-F1
#
_cell.length_a   1.000
_cell.length_b   1.000
_cell.length_c   1.000
_cell.angle_alpha   90.00
_cell.angle_beta   90.00
_cell.angle_gamma   90.00
#
_symmetry.space_group_name_H-M   'P 1'
#
loop_
_entity.id
_entity.type
_entity.pdbx_description
1 polymer ?
#
loop_
_entity_poly.entity_id
_entity_poly.type
_entity_poly.pdbx_seq_one_letter_code
_entity_poly.pdbx_strand_id
1 'polypeptide(L)'
;MFSTICSCQLLDTSRYEVKVEFSPQWNDFFKKDLVWRGADGASSIDLEDGHVLWLFSDSFICRDSTGSRRRSTLIRNSIAIQNGDDLHDASLKYYWSKLKNKPQAFLKEQDIIGYGQDMG
;
A
#
# COMPACT_ATOMS: atom_id res chain seq x y z
N MET A 1 -24.62 43.60 4.54
CA MET A 1 -23.89 42.79 3.53
C MET A 1 -22.42 42.88 3.87
N PHE A 2 -21.90 41.92 4.64
CA PHE A 2 -20.48 41.87 5.00
C PHE A 2 -19.82 40.78 4.15
N SER A 3 -19.05 41.21 3.15
CA SER A 3 -18.16 40.33 2.39
C SER A 3 -16.89 40.13 3.21
N THR A 4 -16.69 38.93 3.75
CA THR A 4 -15.42 38.54 4.35
C THR A 4 -14.59 37.91 3.25
N ILE A 5 -13.54 38.61 2.84
CA ILE A 5 -12.51 38.08 1.94
C ILE A 5 -11.70 37.06 2.74
N CYS A 6 -11.69 35.81 2.27
CA CYS A 6 -10.80 34.77 2.79
C CYS A 6 -9.36 35.16 2.44
N SER A 7 -8.58 35.63 3.42
CA SER A 7 -7.15 35.85 3.24
C SER A 7 -6.44 34.50 3.36
N CYS A 8 -6.05 33.95 2.21
CA CYS A 8 -5.16 32.80 2.17
C CYS A 8 -3.74 33.30 2.50
N GLN A 9 -3.33 33.22 3.77
CA GLN A 9 -1.95 33.52 4.15
C GLN A 9 -1.02 32.49 3.53
N LEU A 10 -0.17 32.93 2.61
CA LEU A 10 0.95 32.12 2.12
C LEU A 10 1.88 31.82 3.31
N LEU A 11 2.08 30.53 3.61
CA LEU A 11 3.06 30.13 4.62
C LEU A 11 4.45 30.59 4.16
N ASP A 12 5.10 31.42 4.97
CA ASP A 12 6.51 31.75 4.79
C ASP A 12 7.37 30.52 5.15
N THR A 13 7.77 29.77 4.13
CA THR A 13 8.56 28.55 4.31
C THR A 13 10.05 28.82 4.52
N SER A 14 10.50 30.08 4.44
CA SER A 14 11.92 30.44 4.56
C SER A 14 12.54 30.17 5.94
N ARG A 15 11.68 29.91 6.95
CA ARG A 15 12.07 29.62 8.33
C ARG A 15 12.28 28.13 8.62
N TYR A 16 11.96 27.25 7.67
CA TYR A 16 12.10 25.80 7.86
C TYR A 16 13.34 25.28 7.15
N GLU A 17 14.13 24.48 7.87
CA GLU A 17 15.18 23.65 7.28
C GLU A 17 14.58 22.27 6.95
N VAL A 18 14.52 21.91 5.67
CA VAL A 18 14.05 20.60 5.23
C VAL A 18 15.25 19.69 5.03
N LYS A 19 15.26 18.57 5.75
CA LYS A 19 16.26 17.50 5.57
C LYS A 19 15.60 16.29 4.93
N VAL A 20 16.30 15.71 3.96
CA VAL A 20 15.89 14.47 3.28
C VAL A 20 16.95 13.43 3.57
N GLU A 21 16.53 12.31 4.15
CA GLU A 21 17.42 11.22 4.50
C GLU A 21 16.93 9.93 3.87
N PHE A 22 17.85 9.19 3.26
CA PHE A 22 17.56 7.84 2.81
C PHE A 22 17.55 6.91 4.02
N SER A 23 16.55 6.01 4.10
CA SER A 23 16.51 4.96 5.12
C SER A 23 16.81 3.59 4.52
N PRO A 24 18.02 3.04 4.74
CA PRO A 24 18.34 1.66 4.40
C PRO A 24 17.43 0.65 5.12
N GLN A 25 17.07 0.93 6.37
CA GLN A 25 16.25 0.06 7.21
C GLN A 25 14.89 -0.21 6.57
N TRP A 26 14.18 0.84 6.14
CA TRP A 26 12.92 0.70 5.42
C TRP A 26 13.09 -0.01 4.07
N ASN A 27 14.15 0.31 3.34
CA ASN A 27 14.44 -0.33 2.05
C ASN A 27 14.63 -1.84 2.17
N ASP A 28 15.26 -2.30 3.25
CA ASP A 28 15.50 -3.73 3.48
C ASP A 28 14.26 -4.42 4.08
N PHE A 29 13.50 -3.72 4.92
CA PHE A 29 12.28 -4.23 5.53
C PHE A 29 11.27 -4.75 4.50
N PHE A 30 11.02 -3.99 3.43
CA PHE A 30 10.09 -4.37 2.35
C PHE A 30 10.64 -5.43 1.36
N LYS A 31 11.91 -5.84 1.48
CA LYS A 31 12.57 -6.77 0.54
C LYS A 31 12.75 -8.18 1.09
N LYS A 32 12.33 -8.43 2.34
CA LYS A 32 12.51 -9.72 3.02
C LYS A 32 11.73 -10.88 2.36
N ASP A 33 10.64 -10.59 1.63
CA ASP A 33 9.79 -11.62 1.01
C ASP A 33 10.29 -12.06 -0.39
N LEU A 34 10.33 -13.39 -0.62
CA LEU A 34 10.77 -13.98 -1.90
C LEU A 34 9.63 -14.13 -2.91
N VAL A 35 8.38 -14.07 -2.46
CA VAL A 35 7.15 -14.24 -3.24
C VAL A 35 6.56 -12.88 -3.59
N TRP A 36 6.41 -11.97 -2.64
CA TRP A 36 5.99 -10.59 -2.91
C TRP A 36 7.21 -9.77 -3.37
N ARG A 37 7.16 -9.17 -4.56
CA ARG A 37 8.35 -8.58 -5.22
C ARG A 37 8.31 -7.06 -5.38
N GLY A 38 7.34 -6.42 -4.78
CA GLY A 38 7.11 -4.98 -4.91
C GLY A 38 5.69 -4.68 -5.37
N ALA A 39 5.29 -3.45 -5.13
CA ALA A 39 4.05 -2.90 -5.60
C ALA A 39 4.22 -1.42 -5.95
N ASP A 40 3.19 -0.86 -6.58
CA ASP A 40 2.97 0.57 -6.62
C ASP A 40 2.21 1.05 -5.37
N GLY A 41 2.45 2.31 -5.01
CA GLY A 41 1.97 2.91 -3.76
C GLY A 41 2.47 2.21 -2.49
N ALA A 42 2.26 2.87 -1.36
CA ALA A 42 2.42 2.29 -0.02
C ALA A 42 1.74 3.24 0.96
N SER A 43 0.54 2.89 1.39
CA SER A 43 -0.18 3.64 2.43
C SER A 43 -0.26 2.79 3.69
N SER A 44 -0.04 3.40 4.85
CA SER A 44 -0.14 2.75 6.14
C SER A 44 -1.31 3.29 6.95
N ILE A 45 -1.92 2.41 7.72
CA ILE A 45 -2.93 2.71 8.73
C ILE A 45 -2.46 2.07 10.02
N ASP A 46 -2.29 2.89 11.06
CA ASP A 46 -2.03 2.39 12.41
C ASP A 46 -3.29 1.69 12.92
N LEU A 47 -3.14 0.42 13.31
CA LEU A 47 -4.21 -0.39 13.90
C LEU A 47 -4.12 -0.41 15.43
N GLU A 48 -3.22 0.39 16.01
CA GLU A 48 -2.85 0.43 17.42
C GLU A 48 -2.10 -0.84 17.87
N ASP A 49 -1.64 -0.84 19.13
CA ASP A 49 -0.93 -1.96 19.77
C ASP A 49 0.26 -2.52 18.97
N GLY A 50 0.97 -1.65 18.24
CA GLY A 50 2.13 -2.02 17.43
C GLY A 50 1.78 -2.77 16.14
N HIS A 51 0.55 -2.63 15.64
CA HIS A 51 0.13 -3.23 14.38
C HIS A 51 -0.08 -2.16 13.31
N VAL A 52 0.49 -2.37 12.12
CA VAL A 52 0.29 -1.45 10.99
C VAL A 52 -0.24 -2.22 9.79
N LEU A 53 -1.38 -1.77 9.26
CA LEU A 53 -1.91 -2.22 7.98
C LEU A 53 -1.25 -1.44 6.86
N TRP A 54 -0.62 -2.15 5.94
CA TRP A 54 -0.10 -1.61 4.70
C TRP A 54 -1.02 -1.96 3.53
N LEU A 55 -1.37 -0.94 2.75
CA LEU A 55 -2.16 -1.04 1.53
C LEU A 55 -1.25 -0.77 0.33
N PHE A 56 -1.25 -1.71 -0.61
CA PHE A 56 -0.48 -1.63 -1.85
C PHE A 56 -1.41 -1.75 -3.05
N SER A 57 -1.17 -0.94 -4.09
CA SER A 57 -1.87 -1.08 -5.37
C SER A 57 -1.19 -2.18 -6.20
N ASP A 58 -1.02 -1.98 -7.51
CA ASP A 58 -0.52 -2.98 -8.44
C ASP A 58 0.75 -3.69 -7.91
N SER A 59 0.63 -4.99 -7.60
CA SER A 59 1.60 -5.77 -6.83
C SER A 59 2.12 -6.97 -7.61
N PHE A 60 3.42 -7.25 -7.53
CA PHE A 60 4.08 -8.38 -8.19
C PHE A 60 4.18 -9.60 -7.27
N ILE A 61 3.55 -10.72 -7.65
CA ILE A 61 3.59 -12.00 -6.93
C ILE A 61 4.36 -13.06 -7.74
N CYS A 62 5.54 -13.42 -7.25
CA CYS A 62 6.44 -14.43 -7.81
C CYS A 62 6.00 -15.84 -7.42
N ARG A 63 5.63 -16.66 -8.41
CA ARG A 63 5.09 -18.01 -8.16
C ARG A 63 6.16 -19.08 -8.02
N ASP A 64 7.37 -18.82 -8.52
CA ASP A 64 8.47 -19.79 -8.61
C ASP A 64 9.56 -19.53 -7.56
N SER A 65 9.35 -18.63 -6.60
CA SER A 65 10.32 -18.21 -5.57
C SER A 65 11.66 -17.69 -6.10
N THR A 66 11.76 -17.45 -7.42
CA THR A 66 13.02 -16.99 -8.04
C THR A 66 13.32 -15.51 -7.79
N GLY A 67 12.40 -14.78 -7.17
CA GLY A 67 12.50 -13.35 -6.93
C GLY A 67 12.33 -12.48 -8.18
N SER A 68 12.05 -13.06 -9.35
CA SER A 68 11.98 -12.31 -10.62
C SER A 68 10.64 -11.59 -10.80
N ARG A 69 10.68 -10.25 -10.90
CA ARG A 69 9.51 -9.44 -11.28
C ARG A 69 8.97 -9.80 -12.65
N ARG A 70 9.85 -10.07 -13.64
CA ARG A 70 9.46 -10.43 -15.02
C ARG A 70 8.64 -11.72 -15.09
N ARG A 71 8.83 -12.64 -14.14
CA ARG A 71 8.08 -13.90 -14.04
C ARG A 71 6.94 -13.85 -13.00
N SER A 72 6.73 -12.70 -12.37
CA SER A 72 5.69 -12.50 -11.37
C SER A 72 4.34 -12.21 -12.02
N THR A 73 3.26 -12.57 -11.32
CA THR A 73 1.90 -12.17 -11.68
C THR A 73 1.63 -10.78 -11.11
N LEU A 74 1.19 -9.84 -11.95
CA LEU A 74 0.72 -8.53 -11.50
C LEU A 74 -0.75 -8.63 -11.06
N ILE A 75 -1.05 -8.22 -9.83
CA ILE A 75 -2.40 -8.18 -9.26
C ILE A 75 -2.75 -6.74 -8.84
N ARG A 76 -4.03 -6.36 -8.87
CA ARG A 76 -4.45 -4.96 -8.67
C ARG A 76 -4.20 -4.37 -7.28
N ASN A 77 -4.09 -5.22 -6.27
CA ASN A 77 -3.75 -4.81 -4.92
C ASN A 77 -3.28 -6.00 -4.09
N SER A 78 -2.50 -5.68 -3.06
CA SER A 78 -2.17 -6.58 -1.96
C SER A 78 -2.12 -5.79 -0.66
N ILE A 79 -2.10 -6.49 0.47
CA ILE A 79 -1.91 -5.84 1.78
C ILE A 79 -0.74 -6.48 2.50
N ALA A 80 -0.21 -5.80 3.51
CA ALA A 80 0.63 -6.45 4.52
C ALA A 80 0.23 -6.04 5.92
N ILE A 81 0.49 -6.92 6.88
CA ILE A 81 0.39 -6.61 8.30
C ILE A 81 1.80 -6.56 8.85
N GLN A 82 2.16 -5.42 9.43
CA GLN A 82 3.33 -5.26 10.26
C GLN A 82 2.96 -5.53 11.71
N ASN A 83 3.81 -6.26 12.43
CA ASN A 83 3.72 -6.40 13.89
C ASN A 83 5.03 -5.89 14.51
N GLY A 84 4.94 -4.98 15.46
CA GLY A 84 6.04 -4.26 16.09
C GLY A 84 6.33 -2.92 15.44
N ASP A 85 6.70 -1.92 16.26
CA ASP A 85 7.03 -0.57 15.81
C ASP A 85 8.53 -0.38 15.49
N ASP A 86 9.39 -1.14 16.17
CA ASP A 86 10.82 -1.15 15.91
C ASP A 86 11.13 -2.06 14.71
N LEU A 87 11.60 -1.49 13.60
CA LEU A 87 11.94 -2.21 12.37
C LEU A 87 13.00 -3.31 12.55
N HIS A 88 13.81 -3.26 13.61
CA HIS A 88 14.77 -4.30 13.92
C HIS A 88 14.09 -5.63 14.28
N ASP A 89 13.02 -5.56 15.07
CA ASP A 89 12.30 -6.72 15.59
C ASP A 89 10.94 -6.94 14.88
N ALA A 90 10.45 -5.92 14.18
CA ALA A 90 9.17 -5.97 13.50
C ALA A 90 9.15 -7.05 12.41
N SER A 91 7.98 -7.64 12.24
CA SER A 91 7.68 -8.57 11.15
C SER A 91 6.75 -7.90 10.16
N LEU A 92 6.89 -8.22 8.87
CA LEU A 92 5.99 -7.78 7.82
C LEU A 92 5.54 -9.01 7.02
N LYS A 93 4.23 -9.21 6.91
CA LYS A 93 3.66 -10.35 6.20
C LYS A 93 2.66 -9.89 5.16
N TYR A 94 2.84 -10.35 3.92
CA TYR A 94 2.04 -9.98 2.77
C TYR A 94 0.87 -10.93 2.53
N TYR A 95 -0.24 -10.38 2.05
CA TYR A 95 -1.48 -11.10 1.77
C TYR A 95 -2.08 -10.68 0.43
N TRP A 96 -2.58 -11.68 -0.29
CA TRP A 96 -3.32 -11.54 -1.54
C TRP A 96 -4.30 -12.70 -1.69
N SER A 97 -5.33 -12.54 -2.53
CA SER A 97 -6.30 -13.60 -2.80
C SER A 97 -5.73 -14.65 -3.76
N LYS A 98 -6.28 -15.86 -3.74
CA LYS A 98 -5.97 -16.91 -4.72
C LYS A 98 -7.25 -17.42 -5.37
N LEU A 99 -7.25 -17.59 -6.69
CA LEU A 99 -8.33 -18.26 -7.43
C LEU A 99 -7.71 -19.34 -8.31
N LYS A 100 -8.13 -20.59 -8.12
CA LYS A 100 -7.56 -21.75 -8.86
C LYS A 100 -6.02 -21.74 -8.85
N ASN A 101 -5.41 -21.47 -7.68
CA ASN A 101 -3.97 -21.35 -7.46
C ASN A 101 -3.25 -20.21 -8.23
N LYS A 102 -3.98 -19.27 -8.81
CA LYS A 102 -3.42 -18.04 -9.39
C LYS A 102 -3.56 -16.88 -8.39
N PRO A 103 -2.52 -16.05 -8.20
CA PRO A 103 -2.64 -14.81 -7.43
C PRO A 103 -3.75 -13.92 -7.99
N GLN A 104 -4.49 -13.25 -7.12
CA GLN A 104 -5.56 -12.32 -7.41
C GLN A 104 -5.51 -11.15 -6.42
N ALA A 105 -6.16 -10.04 -6.78
CA ALA A 105 -6.33 -8.88 -5.92
C ALA A 105 -6.92 -9.28 -4.56
N PHE A 106 -6.42 -8.69 -3.47
CA PHE A 106 -6.93 -8.93 -2.12
C PHE A 106 -8.34 -8.35 -1.95
N LEU A 107 -8.47 -7.04 -2.18
CA LEU A 107 -9.74 -6.33 -2.27
C LEU A 107 -10.32 -6.55 -3.66
N LYS A 108 -11.50 -7.17 -3.71
CA LYS A 108 -12.26 -7.34 -4.94
C LYS A 108 -13.28 -6.23 -5.03
N GLU A 109 -13.47 -5.72 -6.24
CA GLU A 109 -14.64 -4.94 -6.56
C GLU A 109 -15.87 -5.83 -6.31
N GLN A 110 -16.82 -5.32 -5.54
CA GLN A 110 -18.17 -5.90 -5.56
C GLN A 110 -18.79 -5.44 -6.87
N ASP A 111 -19.24 -6.39 -7.69
CA ASP A 111 -20.14 -6.09 -8.79
C ASP A 111 -21.37 -5.41 -8.16
N ILE A 112 -21.40 -4.08 -8.17
CA ILE A 112 -22.64 -3.35 -7.92
C ILE A 112 -23.48 -3.65 -9.16
N ILE A 113 -24.28 -4.71 -9.07
CA ILE A 113 -25.35 -4.95 -10.03
C ILE A 113 -26.27 -3.75 -9.88
N GLY A 114 -26.13 -2.77 -10.77
CA GLY A 114 -27.03 -1.65 -10.84
C GLY A 114 -28.43 -2.18 -11.12
N TYR A 115 -29.32 -2.09 -10.13
CA TYR A 115 -30.76 -2.17 -10.36
C TYR A 115 -31.15 -1.00 -11.26
N GLY A 116 -31.02 -1.16 -12.58
CA GLY A 116 -31.22 -0.05 -13.51
C GLY A 116 -31.29 -0.38 -14.99
N GLN A 117 -31.29 -1.65 -15.38
CA GLN A 117 -31.66 -2.06 -16.75
C GLN A 117 -32.61 -3.24 -16.65
N ASP A 118 -33.86 -2.98 -16.28
CA ASP A 118 -35.01 -3.85 -16.48
C ASP A 118 -36.29 -3.02 -16.24
N MET A 119 -36.50 -1.98 -17.07
CA MET A 119 -37.84 -1.42 -17.32
C MET A 119 -37.90 -0.85 -18.74
N GLY A 120 -38.68 -1.50 -19.60
CA GLY A 120 -39.23 -0.94 -20.84
C GLY A 120 -38.49 -1.27 -22.12
#